data_AF-A0A2M9TIE7-F1
#
_entry.id   AF-A0A2M9TIE7-F1
#
_cell.length_a   1.000
_cell.length_b   1.000
_cell.length_c   1.000
_cell.angle_alpha   90.00
_cell.angle_beta   90.00
_cell.angle_gamma   90.00
#
_symmetry.space_group_name_H-M   'P 1'
#
loop_
_entity.id
_entity.type
_entity.pdbx_description
1 polymer ?
#
loop_
_entity_poly.entity_id
_entity_poly.type
_entity_poly.pdbx_seq_one_letter_code
_entity_poly.pdbx_strand_id
1 'polypeptide(L)'
;MMFLLKKTSKHKLPAVMTAIAASLAAFSFPAHAEDGVLEGDTRLACEAVLCLSSGNRPSECSNSLNKYFSIKFTRPDKTFEARRDFLNMCPTSHDVKSNMPALINAIARGAGNCDARFLNSLNKAYYEKKIVDKGWSKWNSDDDTVRIVRVEYIKNELPSYCKVYEENEYTQGVIPVYVGVEKEDGQFVDPPPQ
;
A
#
# COMPACT_ATOMS: atom_id res chain seq x y z
N MET A 1 -4.65 50.32 35.34
CA MET A 1 -5.14 49.00 35.82
C MET A 1 -3.96 48.10 36.12
N MET A 2 -3.64 47.90 37.40
CA MET A 2 -2.72 46.86 37.88
C MET A 2 -2.98 46.74 39.38
N PHE A 3 -3.71 45.70 39.80
CA PHE A 3 -3.78 45.33 41.21
C PHE A 3 -2.89 44.12 41.44
N LEU A 4 -1.79 44.43 42.11
CA LEU A 4 -0.82 43.51 42.68
C LEU A 4 -1.36 42.90 43.99
N LEU A 5 -0.85 41.70 44.27
CA LEU A 5 -0.52 41.12 45.58
C LEU A 5 -1.64 40.56 46.48
N LYS A 6 -1.78 39.23 46.37
CA LYS A 6 -1.53 38.21 47.42
C LYS A 6 -1.82 38.63 48.88
N LYS A 7 -2.79 37.97 49.50
CA LYS A 7 -2.85 37.79 50.96
C LYS A 7 -3.05 36.31 51.31
N THR A 8 -2.17 35.84 52.17
CA THR A 8 -2.07 34.50 52.74
C THR A 8 -3.13 34.29 53.82
N SER A 9 -3.62 33.05 53.96
CA SER A 9 -4.18 32.60 55.24
C SER A 9 -3.62 31.21 55.55
N LYS A 10 -2.94 31.14 56.69
CA LYS A 10 -2.40 29.93 57.31
C LYS A 10 -3.54 29.32 58.13
N HIS A 11 -3.84 28.03 58.00
CA HIS A 11 -4.27 27.24 59.15
C HIS A 11 -3.78 25.80 59.07
N LYS A 12 -3.43 25.30 60.25
CA LYS A 12 -2.57 24.16 60.55
C LYS A 12 -3.34 22.85 60.44
N LEU A 13 -2.63 21.79 60.01
CA LEU A 13 -3.07 20.39 60.05
C LEU A 13 -3.43 19.95 61.47
N PRO A 14 -4.27 18.92 61.58
CA PRO A 14 -3.81 17.72 62.27
C PRO A 14 -3.80 16.49 61.34
N ALA A 15 -2.78 15.68 61.56
CA ALA A 15 -2.51 14.42 60.89
C ALA A 15 -3.64 13.41 61.12
N VAL A 16 -4.07 12.75 60.04
CA VAL A 16 -4.74 11.45 60.10
C VAL A 16 -3.92 10.51 59.23
N MET A 17 -3.12 9.68 59.89
CA MET A 17 -2.52 8.50 59.28
C MET A 17 -3.64 7.55 58.86
N THR A 18 -3.78 7.33 57.55
CA THR A 18 -4.46 6.15 57.02
C THR A 18 -3.48 5.45 56.08
N ALA A 19 -2.91 4.36 56.57
CA ALA A 19 -2.16 3.42 55.77
C ALA A 19 -3.15 2.65 54.89
N ILE A 20 -3.06 2.80 53.57
CA ILE A 20 -3.69 1.89 52.62
C ILE A 20 -2.56 1.13 51.92
N ALA A 21 -2.50 -0.16 52.23
CA ALA A 21 -1.58 -1.12 51.68
C ALA A 21 -1.77 -1.29 50.17
N ALA A 22 -0.68 -1.72 49.54
CA ALA A 22 -0.52 -1.95 48.12
C ALA A 22 -1.61 -2.83 47.48
N SER A 23 -2.10 -2.42 46.31
CA SER A 23 -2.48 -3.34 45.24
C SER A 23 -2.28 -2.63 43.90
N LEU A 24 -1.08 -2.75 43.32
CA LEU A 24 -0.89 -2.50 41.89
C LEU A 24 -1.51 -3.70 41.16
N ALA A 25 -2.83 -3.65 40.95
CA ALA A 25 -3.44 -4.51 39.95
C ALA A 25 -2.90 -4.06 38.60
N ALA A 26 -2.03 -4.86 38.02
CA ALA A 26 -1.71 -4.76 36.61
C ALA A 26 -3.04 -4.86 35.85
N PHE A 27 -3.49 -3.75 35.25
CA PHE A 27 -4.48 -3.80 34.19
C PHE A 27 -3.80 -4.44 32.99
N SER A 28 -3.73 -5.77 33.01
CA SER A 28 -3.51 -6.56 31.81
C SER A 28 -4.75 -6.34 30.95
N PHE A 29 -4.64 -5.48 29.94
CA PHE A 29 -5.60 -5.50 28.85
C PHE A 29 -5.61 -6.93 28.30
N PRO A 30 -6.77 -7.62 28.26
CA PRO A 30 -6.83 -8.84 27.52
C PRO A 30 -6.58 -8.47 26.06
N ALA A 31 -5.43 -8.88 25.54
CA ALA A 31 -5.28 -9.06 24.11
C ALA A 31 -6.24 -10.19 23.76
N HIS A 32 -7.46 -9.82 23.34
CA HIS A 32 -8.38 -10.76 22.73
C HIS A 32 -7.79 -11.17 21.38
N ALA A 33 -6.90 -12.15 21.39
CA ALA A 33 -6.82 -13.07 20.27
C ALA A 33 -8.13 -13.85 20.30
N GLU A 34 -9.12 -13.40 19.53
CA GLU A 34 -10.29 -14.22 19.27
C GLU A 34 -9.83 -15.44 18.47
N ASP A 35 -9.51 -16.52 19.19
CA ASP A 35 -9.33 -17.89 18.66
C ASP A 35 -10.70 -18.48 18.20
N GLY A 36 -11.61 -17.61 17.75
CA GLY A 36 -12.85 -18.00 17.11
C GLY A 36 -12.51 -18.50 15.71
N VAL A 37 -12.86 -19.76 15.42
CA VAL A 37 -12.84 -20.27 14.05
C VAL A 37 -13.63 -19.29 13.19
N LEU A 38 -12.94 -18.60 12.29
CA LEU A 38 -13.60 -17.69 11.35
C LEU A 38 -14.47 -18.55 10.44
N GLU A 39 -15.77 -18.25 10.36
CA GLU A 39 -16.71 -18.97 9.50
C GLU A 39 -17.25 -18.06 8.39
N GLY A 40 -17.80 -18.70 7.34
CA GLY A 40 -18.49 -18.03 6.25
C GLY A 40 -17.65 -16.98 5.51
N ASP A 41 -18.29 -15.84 5.22
CA ASP A 41 -17.68 -14.74 4.45
C ASP A 41 -16.53 -14.05 5.19
N THR A 42 -16.55 -14.04 6.53
CA THR A 42 -15.44 -13.50 7.35
C THR A 42 -14.14 -14.27 7.12
N ARG A 43 -14.22 -15.61 7.07
CA ARG A 43 -13.06 -16.46 6.76
C ARG A 43 -12.51 -16.14 5.36
N LEU A 44 -13.39 -16.11 4.37
CA LEU A 44 -13.01 -15.82 2.98
C LEU A 44 -12.43 -14.42 2.82
N ALA A 45 -12.92 -13.43 3.59
CA ALA A 45 -12.36 -12.09 3.59
C ALA A 45 -10.93 -12.08 4.12
N CYS A 46 -10.66 -12.71 5.26
CA CYS A 46 -9.29 -12.79 5.79
C CYS A 46 -8.35 -13.57 4.87
N GLU A 47 -8.81 -14.69 4.30
CA GLU A 47 -8.04 -15.42 3.30
C GLU A 47 -7.76 -14.57 2.05
N ALA A 48 -8.73 -13.77 1.58
CA ALA A 48 -8.55 -12.88 0.46
C ALA A 48 -7.53 -11.78 0.77
N VAL A 49 -7.56 -11.19 1.97
CA VAL A 49 -6.55 -10.21 2.42
C VAL A 49 -5.16 -10.83 2.35
N LEU A 50 -4.97 -12.03 2.90
CA LEU A 50 -3.68 -12.72 2.89
C LEU A 50 -3.22 -13.02 1.45
N CYS A 51 -4.08 -13.64 0.64
CA CYS A 51 -3.79 -14.03 -0.74
C CYS A 51 -3.59 -12.85 -1.71
N LEU A 52 -4.18 -11.69 -1.43
CA LEU A 52 -3.98 -10.48 -2.22
C LEU A 52 -2.75 -9.71 -1.78
N SER A 53 -2.32 -9.90 -0.53
CA SER A 53 -1.08 -9.35 0.03
C SER A 53 0.16 -10.17 -0.36
N SER A 54 0.00 -11.41 -0.83
CA SER A 54 1.10 -12.26 -1.30
C SER A 54 1.38 -12.10 -2.81
N GLY A 55 2.66 -12.24 -3.18
CA GLY A 55 3.10 -12.29 -4.58
C GLY A 55 2.80 -13.63 -5.26
N ASN A 56 2.61 -14.69 -4.47
CA ASN A 56 2.20 -16.02 -4.93
C ASN A 56 0.75 -16.31 -4.54
N ARG A 57 -0.03 -16.92 -5.44
CA ARG A 57 -1.44 -17.26 -5.24
C ARG A 57 -1.66 -18.75 -5.48
N PRO A 58 -1.41 -19.59 -4.46
CA PRO A 58 -1.57 -21.03 -4.58
C PRO A 58 -3.06 -21.40 -4.70
N SER A 59 -3.33 -22.67 -5.01
CA SER A 59 -4.68 -23.18 -5.28
C SER A 59 -5.67 -22.96 -4.13
N GLU A 60 -5.15 -22.90 -2.91
CA GLU A 60 -5.84 -22.66 -1.65
C GLU A 60 -6.50 -21.28 -1.62
N CYS A 61 -5.92 -20.30 -2.34
CA CYS A 61 -6.50 -18.97 -2.49
C CYS A 61 -7.72 -18.92 -3.43
N SER A 62 -8.00 -19.99 -4.18
CA SER A 62 -9.01 -19.92 -5.25
C SER A 62 -10.39 -19.55 -4.72
N ASN A 63 -10.81 -20.10 -3.58
CA ASN A 63 -12.15 -19.85 -3.04
C ASN A 63 -12.33 -18.40 -2.59
N SER A 64 -11.38 -17.87 -1.82
CA SER A 64 -11.41 -16.50 -1.31
C SER A 64 -11.27 -15.47 -2.44
N LEU A 65 -10.37 -15.72 -3.40
CA LEU A 65 -10.20 -14.88 -4.58
C LEU A 65 -11.42 -14.93 -5.51
N ASN A 66 -12.01 -16.10 -5.73
CA ASN A 66 -13.25 -16.21 -6.53
C ASN A 66 -14.37 -15.39 -5.91
N LYS A 67 -14.55 -15.45 -4.58
CA LYS A 67 -15.51 -14.60 -3.88
C LYS A 67 -15.18 -13.12 -4.09
N TYR A 68 -13.94 -12.71 -3.84
CA TYR A 68 -13.50 -11.32 -4.00
C TYR A 68 -13.72 -10.77 -5.42
N PHE A 69 -13.28 -11.51 -6.45
CA PHE A 69 -13.37 -11.08 -7.84
C PHE A 69 -14.80 -11.18 -8.40
N SER A 70 -15.65 -12.04 -7.83
CA SER A 70 -17.09 -12.09 -8.17
C SER A 70 -17.84 -10.82 -7.75
N ILE A 71 -17.32 -10.08 -6.77
CA ILE A 71 -17.84 -8.76 -6.39
C ILE A 71 -17.47 -7.77 -7.48
N LYS A 72 -18.42 -7.52 -8.38
CA LYS A 72 -18.29 -6.63 -9.53
C LYS A 72 -19.62 -5.94 -9.80
N PHE A 73 -19.54 -4.62 -9.96
CA PHE A 73 -20.66 -3.78 -10.39
C PHE A 73 -20.31 -3.11 -11.71
N THR A 74 -21.33 -2.62 -12.43
CA THR A 74 -21.13 -1.81 -13.65
C THR A 74 -20.31 -0.55 -13.35
N ARG A 75 -20.48 0.01 -12.15
CA ARG A 75 -19.75 1.18 -11.66
C ARG A 75 -18.45 0.79 -10.96
N PRO A 76 -17.28 1.30 -11.38
CA PRO A 76 -16.00 0.98 -10.75
C PRO A 76 -15.91 1.40 -9.28
N ASP A 77 -16.46 2.57 -8.94
CA ASP A 77 -16.49 3.07 -7.56
C ASP A 77 -17.33 2.16 -6.65
N LYS A 78 -18.45 1.62 -7.14
CA LYS A 78 -19.28 0.64 -6.42
C LYS A 78 -18.60 -0.70 -6.26
N THR A 79 -17.83 -1.12 -7.27
CA THR A 79 -16.97 -2.30 -7.16
C THR A 79 -15.92 -2.12 -6.08
N PHE A 80 -15.26 -0.96 -6.05
CA PHE A 80 -14.28 -0.62 -5.03
C PHE A 80 -14.91 -0.62 -3.62
N GLU A 81 -16.02 0.08 -3.43
CA GLU A 81 -16.73 0.14 -2.14
C GLU A 81 -17.09 -1.26 -1.65
N ALA A 82 -17.76 -2.08 -2.47
CA ALA A 82 -18.19 -3.41 -2.08
C ALA A 82 -17.04 -4.38 -1.81
N ARG A 83 -15.94 -4.30 -2.58
CA ARG A 83 -14.74 -5.10 -2.33
C ARG A 83 -14.07 -4.71 -1.02
N ARG A 84 -13.95 -3.41 -0.75
CA ARG A 84 -13.44 -2.91 0.53
C ARG A 84 -14.31 -3.39 1.69
N ASP A 85 -15.63 -3.31 1.55
CA ASP A 85 -16.57 -3.71 2.60
C ASP A 85 -16.52 -5.23 2.87
N PHE A 86 -16.32 -6.05 1.84
CA PHE A 86 -16.03 -7.48 2.00
C PHE A 86 -14.71 -7.72 2.75
N LEU A 87 -13.62 -7.07 2.34
CA LEU A 87 -12.32 -7.22 3.02
C LEU A 87 -12.38 -6.73 4.48
N ASN A 88 -13.21 -5.73 4.78
CA ASN A 88 -13.44 -5.21 6.14
C ASN A 88 -14.19 -6.19 7.06
N MET A 89 -14.72 -7.30 6.53
CA MET A 89 -15.24 -8.38 7.36
C MET A 89 -14.11 -9.09 8.12
N CYS A 90 -12.87 -9.02 7.64
CA CYS A 90 -11.72 -9.58 8.34
C CYS A 90 -11.34 -8.70 9.55
N PRO A 91 -11.30 -9.20 10.80
CA PRO A 91 -10.94 -8.37 11.96
C PRO A 91 -9.58 -7.65 11.82
N THR A 92 -8.59 -8.31 11.21
CA THR A 92 -7.26 -7.74 10.96
C THR A 92 -7.27 -6.52 10.04
N SER A 93 -8.32 -6.31 9.22
CA SER A 93 -8.42 -5.14 8.35
C SER A 93 -8.41 -3.81 9.11
N HIS A 94 -8.78 -3.85 10.39
CA HIS A 94 -8.91 -2.67 11.26
C HIS A 94 -7.64 -2.40 12.09
N ASP A 95 -6.58 -3.21 11.94
CA ASP A 95 -5.34 -2.98 12.67
C ASP A 95 -4.60 -1.74 12.15
N VAL A 96 -4.70 -0.67 12.92
CA VAL A 96 -4.06 0.63 12.64
C VAL A 96 -2.56 0.62 12.90
N LYS A 97 -2.04 -0.27 13.76
CA LYS A 97 -0.59 -0.34 14.05
C LYS A 97 0.16 -0.85 12.82
N SER A 98 -0.46 -1.81 12.15
CA SER A 98 -0.02 -2.46 10.93
C SER A 98 -0.41 -1.72 9.65
N ASN A 99 -1.05 -0.54 9.76
CA ASN A 99 -1.61 0.23 8.64
C ASN A 99 -2.50 -0.59 7.68
N MET A 100 -3.21 -1.60 8.22
CA MET A 100 -4.08 -2.48 7.43
C MET A 100 -5.20 -1.73 6.71
N PRO A 101 -5.84 -0.68 7.27
CA PRO A 101 -6.87 0.06 6.55
C PRO A 101 -6.37 0.66 5.22
N ALA A 102 -5.11 1.13 5.15
CA ALA A 102 -4.54 1.62 3.91
C ALA A 102 -4.33 0.48 2.91
N LEU A 103 -3.79 -0.66 3.37
CA LEU A 103 -3.61 -1.85 2.54
C LEU A 103 -4.93 -2.37 1.99
N ILE A 104 -5.99 -2.42 2.80
CA ILE A 104 -7.33 -2.86 2.39
C ILE A 104 -7.89 -1.95 1.30
N ASN A 105 -7.73 -0.63 1.44
CA ASN A 105 -8.12 0.31 0.39
C ASN A 105 -7.28 0.13 -0.88
N ALA A 106 -5.98 -0.14 -0.76
CA ALA A 106 -5.10 -0.41 -1.89
C ALA A 106 -5.48 -1.72 -2.61
N ILE A 107 -5.75 -2.79 -1.87
CA ILE A 107 -6.28 -4.06 -2.39
C ILE A 107 -7.63 -3.82 -3.07
N ALA A 108 -8.57 -3.09 -2.46
CA ALA A 108 -9.88 -2.84 -3.08
C ALA A 108 -9.78 -2.07 -4.41
N ARG A 109 -8.81 -1.14 -4.54
CA ARG A 109 -8.57 -0.36 -5.77
C ARG A 109 -7.83 -1.15 -6.84
N GLY A 110 -6.78 -1.86 -6.44
CA GLY A 110 -5.81 -2.46 -7.34
C GLY A 110 -5.87 -3.98 -7.42
N ALA A 111 -6.56 -4.66 -6.51
CA ALA A 111 -6.70 -6.11 -6.40
C ALA A 111 -5.37 -6.89 -6.51
N GLY A 112 -4.27 -6.33 -6.02
CA GLY A 112 -2.95 -6.93 -6.15
C GLY A 112 -2.37 -6.89 -7.58
N ASN A 113 -2.95 -6.09 -8.49
CA ASN A 113 -2.40 -5.81 -9.83
C ASN A 113 -1.22 -4.82 -9.74
N CYS A 114 -0.23 -5.16 -8.94
CA CYS A 114 1.04 -4.44 -8.92
C CYS A 114 2.15 -5.31 -9.52
N ASP A 115 1.84 -6.31 -10.36
CA ASP A 115 2.83 -7.14 -11.04
C ASP A 115 3.57 -6.38 -12.15
N ALA A 116 4.74 -6.90 -12.54
CA ALA A 116 5.64 -6.26 -13.48
C ALA A 116 5.00 -6.07 -14.85
N ARG A 117 4.20 -7.03 -15.32
CA ARG A 117 3.49 -6.92 -16.61
C ARG A 117 2.55 -5.72 -16.60
N PHE A 118 1.75 -5.59 -15.55
CA PHE A 118 0.81 -4.49 -15.39
C PHE A 118 1.54 -3.15 -15.28
N LEU A 119 2.57 -3.06 -14.44
CA LEU A 119 3.35 -1.82 -14.26
C LEU A 119 4.08 -1.41 -15.53
N ASN A 120 4.68 -2.35 -16.27
CA ASN A 120 5.30 -2.09 -17.57
C ASN A 120 4.29 -1.65 -18.63
N SER A 121 3.03 -2.09 -18.54
CA SER A 121 1.97 -1.60 -19.43
C SER A 121 1.45 -0.22 -19.02
N LEU A 122 1.30 0.03 -17.73
CA LEU A 122 0.76 1.27 -17.19
C LEU A 122 1.74 2.43 -17.38
N ASN A 123 3.03 2.19 -17.18
CA ASN A 123 4.07 3.20 -17.22
C ASN A 123 4.71 3.41 -18.61
N LYS A 124 4.10 2.87 -19.67
CA LYS A 124 4.55 3.14 -21.04
C LYS A 124 4.49 4.63 -21.33
N ALA A 125 5.62 5.18 -21.75
CA ALA A 125 5.77 6.58 -22.11
C ALA A 125 6.65 6.71 -23.34
N TYR A 126 6.77 7.94 -23.83
CA TYR A 126 7.51 8.23 -25.05
C TYR A 126 8.28 9.53 -24.91
N TYR A 127 9.45 9.59 -25.52
CA TYR A 127 10.19 10.83 -25.74
C TYR A 127 10.57 10.98 -27.21
N GLU A 128 10.81 12.21 -27.62
CA GLU A 128 11.27 12.51 -28.97
C GLU A 128 12.80 12.60 -28.99
N LYS A 129 13.41 11.86 -29.91
CA LYS A 129 14.84 11.91 -30.19
C LYS A 129 15.06 12.49 -31.59
N LYS A 130 15.84 13.56 -31.68
CA LYS A 130 16.31 14.08 -32.96
C LYS A 130 17.48 13.23 -33.43
N ILE A 131 17.36 12.69 -34.63
CA ILE A 131 18.43 11.95 -35.29
C ILE A 131 18.82 12.77 -36.52
N VAL A 132 20.12 13.07 -36.61
CA VAL A 132 20.71 13.73 -37.77
C VAL A 132 21.27 12.63 -38.66
N ASP A 133 20.61 12.37 -39.78
CA ASP A 133 21.12 11.46 -40.79
C ASP A 133 22.08 12.25 -41.68
N LYS A 134 23.36 11.88 -41.63
CA LYS A 134 24.43 12.58 -42.33
C LYS A 134 24.28 12.45 -43.84
N GLY A 135 24.46 13.57 -44.53
CA GLY A 135 24.51 13.63 -45.98
C GLY A 135 25.74 12.94 -46.58
N TRP A 136 25.85 12.93 -47.90
CA TRP A 136 27.01 12.37 -48.61
C TRP A 136 28.26 13.24 -48.43
N SER A 137 28.08 14.54 -48.21
CA SER A 137 29.19 15.47 -47.98
C SER A 137 29.79 15.25 -46.58
N LYS A 138 31.06 14.85 -46.54
CA LYS A 138 31.80 14.75 -45.26
C LYS A 138 32.24 16.12 -44.71
N TRP A 139 32.23 17.15 -45.56
CA TRP A 139 32.85 18.45 -45.27
C TRP A 139 31.84 19.59 -45.11
N ASN A 140 30.56 19.34 -45.35
CA ASN A 140 29.47 20.29 -45.16
C ASN A 140 28.24 19.56 -44.59
N SER A 141 27.35 20.27 -43.89
CA SER A 141 26.12 19.74 -43.28
C SER A 141 24.85 20.18 -44.02
N ASP A 142 24.98 20.85 -45.16
CA ASP A 142 23.84 21.35 -45.96
C ASP A 142 22.91 20.25 -46.46
N ASP A 143 23.42 19.02 -46.62
CA ASP A 143 22.68 17.84 -47.03
C ASP A 143 22.33 16.89 -45.87
N ASP A 144 22.60 17.28 -44.62
CA ASP A 144 22.11 16.54 -43.45
C ASP A 144 20.58 16.63 -43.36
N THR A 145 19.94 15.51 -43.05
CA THR A 145 18.49 15.49 -42.77
C THR A 145 18.23 15.23 -41.29
N VAL A 146 17.19 15.84 -40.76
CA VAL A 146 16.77 15.64 -39.37
C VAL A 146 15.46 14.89 -39.34
N ARG A 147 15.45 13.73 -38.70
CA ARG A 147 14.23 13.01 -38.37
C ARG A 147 13.97 13.02 -36.87
N ILE A 148 12.71 13.20 -36.51
CA ILE A 148 12.25 13.06 -35.13
C ILE A 148 11.72 11.65 -34.97
N VAL A 149 12.31 10.89 -34.06
CA VAL A 149 11.86 9.54 -33.72
C VAL A 149 11.22 9.56 -32.35
N ARG A 150 10.05 8.94 -32.24
CA ARG A 150 9.38 8.68 -30.98
C ARG A 150 9.90 7.36 -30.41
N VAL A 151 10.57 7.42 -29.26
CA VAL A 151 11.14 6.24 -28.60
C VAL A 151 10.25 5.88 -27.41
N GLU A 152 9.79 4.63 -27.35
CA GLU A 152 9.05 4.08 -26.20
C GLU A 152 10.02 3.79 -25.05
N TYR A 153 9.57 4.03 -23.83
CA TYR A 153 10.27 3.63 -22.61
C TYR A 153 9.27 3.38 -21.48
N ILE A 154 9.72 2.76 -20.39
CA ILE A 154 8.91 2.57 -19.17
C ILE A 154 9.34 3.60 -18.13
N LYS A 155 8.41 4.42 -17.63
CA LYS A 155 8.68 5.33 -16.52
C LYS A 155 8.91 4.55 -15.22
N ASN A 156 9.86 4.99 -14.42
CA ASN A 156 10.06 4.46 -13.07
C ASN A 156 9.08 5.14 -12.08
N GLU A 157 7.80 4.80 -12.17
CA GLU A 157 6.76 5.39 -11.33
C GLU A 157 5.80 4.30 -10.81
N LEU A 158 5.68 4.19 -9.48
CA LEU A 158 4.66 3.35 -8.86
C LEU A 158 3.38 4.16 -8.62
N PRO A 159 2.20 3.68 -9.04
CA PRO A 159 0.93 4.26 -8.64
C PRO A 159 0.80 4.29 -7.12
N SER A 160 0.07 5.28 -6.58
CA SER A 160 -0.08 5.48 -5.13
C SER A 160 -0.57 4.23 -4.39
N TYR A 161 -1.47 3.44 -5.00
CA TYR A 161 -1.96 2.21 -4.39
C TYR A 161 -0.91 1.08 -4.39
N CYS A 162 0.04 1.05 -5.33
CA CYS A 162 1.13 0.06 -5.30
C CYS A 162 2.20 0.43 -4.27
N LYS A 163 2.44 1.72 -4.03
CA LYS A 163 3.34 2.18 -2.95
C LYS A 163 2.89 1.71 -1.56
N VAL A 164 1.59 1.58 -1.33
CA VAL A 164 1.07 1.05 -0.07
C VAL A 164 1.56 -0.37 0.21
N TYR A 165 1.74 -1.20 -0.83
CA TYR A 165 2.27 -2.56 -0.67
C TYR A 165 3.78 -2.54 -0.39
N GLU A 166 4.51 -1.55 -0.90
CA GLU A 166 5.94 -1.40 -0.60
C GLU A 166 6.16 -1.02 0.87
N GLU A 167 5.29 -0.17 1.41
CA GLU A 167 5.41 0.37 2.77
C GLU A 167 4.75 -0.50 3.84
N ASN A 168 3.91 -1.46 3.47
CA ASN A 168 3.18 -2.31 4.41
C ASN A 168 3.95 -3.60 4.75
N GLU A 169 4.00 -3.96 6.03
CA GLU A 169 4.76 -5.12 6.53
C GLU A 169 4.22 -6.47 6.03
N TYR A 170 2.93 -6.57 5.67
CA TYR A 170 2.31 -7.81 5.19
C TYR A 170 2.61 -8.11 3.71
N THR A 171 3.22 -7.16 3.01
CA THR A 171 3.43 -7.19 1.55
C THR A 171 4.90 -7.03 1.17
N GLN A 172 5.82 -7.22 2.11
CA GLN A 172 7.24 -7.08 1.85
C GLN A 172 7.72 -8.09 0.79
N GLY A 173 8.40 -7.58 -0.24
CA GLY A 173 8.97 -8.40 -1.31
C GLY A 173 7.94 -8.98 -2.28
N VAL A 174 6.73 -8.41 -2.36
CA VAL A 174 5.71 -8.79 -3.37
C VAL A 174 5.60 -7.79 -4.52
N ILE A 175 6.21 -6.60 -4.37
CA ILE A 175 6.17 -5.55 -5.39
C ILE A 175 7.36 -5.66 -6.34
N PRO A 176 7.14 -5.52 -7.67
CA PRO A 176 8.17 -5.49 -8.68
C PRO A 176 9.19 -4.39 -8.45
N VAL A 177 10.43 -4.72 -8.77
CA VAL A 177 11.55 -3.79 -8.71
C VAL A 177 11.79 -3.22 -10.10
N TYR A 178 12.02 -1.91 -10.18
CA TYR A 178 12.48 -1.29 -11.42
C TYR A 178 13.99 -1.55 -11.59
N VAL A 179 14.36 -2.18 -12.70
CA VAL A 179 15.75 -2.50 -13.07
C VAL A 179 16.11 -1.76 -14.35
N GLY A 180 17.40 -1.41 -14.52
CA GLY A 180 17.89 -0.65 -15.68
C GLY A 180 17.78 0.86 -15.50
N VAL A 181 18.01 1.60 -16.58
CA VAL A 181 17.99 3.08 -16.61
C VAL A 181 16.76 3.58 -17.37
N GLU A 182 16.01 4.50 -16.76
CA GLU A 182 14.83 5.10 -17.41
C GLU A 182 15.22 5.75 -18.75
N LYS A 183 14.45 5.45 -19.81
CA LYS A 183 14.67 5.86 -21.22
C LYS A 183 15.77 5.11 -21.98
N GLU A 184 16.42 4.13 -21.35
CA GLU A 184 17.39 3.24 -21.98
C GLU A 184 16.83 1.81 -22.02
N ASP A 185 17.03 1.04 -20.95
CA ASP A 185 16.65 -0.37 -20.81
C ASP A 185 15.76 -0.65 -19.58
N GLY A 186 15.27 0.42 -18.94
CA GLY A 186 14.54 0.36 -17.69
C GLY A 186 13.17 -0.33 -17.79
N GLN A 187 12.87 -1.23 -16.84
CA GLN A 187 11.60 -1.95 -16.72
C GLN A 187 11.35 -2.47 -15.30
N PHE A 188 10.08 -2.73 -14.97
CA PHE A 188 9.71 -3.46 -13.76
C PHE A 188 9.91 -4.98 -13.96
N VAL A 189 10.42 -5.65 -12.93
CA VAL A 189 10.59 -7.11 -12.88
C VAL A 189 10.01 -7.63 -11.57
N ASP A 190 9.22 -8.71 -11.65
CA ASP A 190 8.62 -9.34 -10.49
C ASP A 190 9.71 -9.86 -9.53
N PRO A 191 9.50 -9.77 -8.22
CA PRO A 191 10.43 -10.37 -7.27
C PRO A 191 10.51 -11.89 -7.47
N PRO A 192 11.63 -12.54 -7.11
CA PRO A 192 11.72 -13.99 -7.12
C PRO A 192 10.59 -14.61 -6.28
N PRO A 193 10.10 -15.81 -6.64
CA PRO A 193 9.19 -16.56 -5.78
C PRO A 193 9.82 -16.73 -4.39
N GLN A 194 9.07 -16.39 -3.36
CA GLN A 194 9.45 -16.62 -1.96
C GLN A 194 9.05 -18.04 -1.53
#